data_AF-A0A2M8CG25-F1
#
_entry.id   AF-A0A2M8CG25-F1
#
_cell.length_a   1.000
_cell.length_b   1.000
_cell.length_c   1.000
_cell.angle_alpha   90.00
_cell.angle_beta   90.00
_cell.angle_gamma   90.00
#
_symmetry.space_group_name_H-M   'P 1'
#
loop_
_entity.id
_entity.type
_entity.pdbx_description
1 polymer ?
#
loop_
_entity_poly.entity_id
_entity_poly.type
_entity_poly.pdbx_seq_one_letter_code
_entity_poly.pdbx_strand_id
1 'polypeptide(L)'
;MGDIMRPLPFKQLLHWIIEEYRSQQTIFGIPKSQFFRKKNRKSIQIFDEKCDTPIGPAAGPHTQLAQNIITAYLVGGRFFELKTVQKLDHLQFEKPCIDARDEGYNTEWSTELSLEQAYDEYVKAWILLYFIESVFNMRFTDQQS
;
A
#
# COMPACT_ATOMS: atom_id res chain seq x y z
N MET A 1 -4.29 1.58 -19.64
CA MET A 1 -3.49 0.79 -18.68
C MET A 1 -3.17 -0.53 -19.36
N GLY A 2 -1.99 -1.13 -19.13
CA GLY A 2 -1.66 -2.42 -19.72
C GLY A 2 -2.30 -3.57 -18.96
N ASP A 3 -2.57 -4.69 -19.64
CA ASP A 3 -3.24 -5.88 -19.08
C ASP A 3 -2.41 -6.68 -18.06
N ILE A 4 -1.19 -6.23 -17.76
CA ILE A 4 -0.21 -6.96 -16.96
C ILE A 4 0.37 -6.00 -15.90
N MET A 5 0.18 -6.34 -14.63
CA MET A 5 0.89 -5.78 -13.49
C MET A 5 2.37 -6.13 -13.59
N ARG A 6 3.22 -5.11 -13.47
CA ARG A 6 4.68 -5.28 -13.51
C ARG A 6 5.26 -4.92 -12.14
N PRO A 7 5.55 -5.93 -11.29
CA PRO A 7 6.25 -5.73 -10.03
C PRO A 7 7.57 -4.99 -10.25
N LEU A 8 7.91 -4.08 -9.33
CA LEU A 8 9.19 -3.41 -9.34
C LEU A 8 10.18 -4.14 -8.41
N PRO A 9 11.47 -4.23 -8.78
CA PRO A 9 12.49 -4.74 -7.87
C PRO A 9 12.58 -3.88 -6.60
N PHE A 10 12.83 -4.51 -5.46
CA PHE A 10 12.94 -3.82 -4.16
C PHE A 10 13.88 -2.62 -4.19
N LYS A 11 15.08 -2.79 -4.77
CA LYS A 11 16.08 -1.72 -4.88
C LYS A 11 15.55 -0.51 -5.64
N GLN A 12 14.74 -0.73 -6.67
CA GLN A 12 14.15 0.33 -7.47
C GLN A 12 13.07 1.08 -6.68
N LEU A 13 12.21 0.36 -5.94
CA LEU A 13 11.23 0.99 -5.04
C LEU A 13 11.90 1.85 -3.98
N LEU A 14 12.92 1.31 -3.31
CA LEU A 14 13.67 2.05 -2.28
C LEU A 14 14.35 3.30 -2.85
N HIS A 15 15.02 3.17 -3.99
CA HIS A 15 15.68 4.29 -4.66
C HIS A 15 14.67 5.37 -5.06
N TRP A 16 13.52 4.97 -5.61
CA TRP A 16 12.45 5.89 -5.96
C TRP A 16 11.96 6.65 -4.72
N ILE A 17 11.60 5.96 -3.64
CA ILE A 17 11.13 6.57 -2.40
C ILE A 17 12.12 7.63 -1.89
N ILE A 18 13.42 7.32 -1.87
CA ILE A 18 14.45 8.23 -1.35
C ILE A 18 14.65 9.42 -2.27
N GLU A 19 14.86 9.20 -3.57
CA GLU A 19 15.20 10.27 -4.50
C GLU A 19 14.02 11.20 -4.77
N GLU A 20 12.81 10.66 -4.89
CA GLU A 20 11.60 11.48 -5.05
C GLU A 20 11.35 12.32 -3.80
N TYR A 21 11.48 11.74 -2.60
CA TYR A 21 11.31 12.52 -1.38
C TYR A 21 12.38 13.60 -1.27
N ARG A 22 13.65 13.28 -1.57
CA ARG A 22 14.75 14.24 -1.51
C ARG A 22 14.56 15.42 -2.47
N SER A 23 14.13 15.15 -3.69
CA SER A 23 14.01 16.15 -4.75
C SER A 23 12.70 16.94 -4.74
N GLN A 24 11.59 16.29 -4.39
CA GLN A 24 10.23 16.82 -4.59
C GLN A 24 9.40 16.85 -3.30
N GLN A 25 9.89 16.26 -2.21
CA GLN A 25 9.12 16.04 -0.97
C GLN A 25 7.81 15.27 -1.23
N THR A 26 7.83 14.34 -2.19
CA THR A 26 6.74 13.42 -2.49
C THR A 26 7.23 11.97 -2.42
N ILE A 27 6.33 11.02 -2.20
CA ILE A 27 6.60 9.59 -2.37
C ILE A 27 5.48 9.01 -3.23
N PHE A 28 5.82 8.45 -4.39
CA PHE A 28 4.87 7.96 -5.38
C PHE A 28 3.79 9.00 -5.74
N GLY A 29 4.22 10.27 -5.87
CA GLY A 29 3.36 11.41 -6.18
C GLY A 29 2.55 11.95 -4.99
N ILE A 30 2.56 11.31 -3.82
CA ILE A 30 1.88 11.82 -2.62
C ILE A 30 2.75 12.89 -1.96
N PRO A 31 2.29 14.16 -1.85
CA PRO A 31 3.04 15.20 -1.18
C PRO A 31 3.20 14.93 0.32
N LYS A 32 4.36 15.29 0.87
CA LYS A 32 4.64 15.19 2.32
C LYS A 32 3.60 15.88 3.20
N SER A 33 2.98 16.97 2.71
CA SER A 33 1.89 17.67 3.42
C SER A 33 0.64 16.81 3.60
N GLN A 34 0.46 15.77 2.78
CA GLN A 34 -0.62 14.80 2.87
C GLN A 34 -0.24 13.54 3.68
N PHE A 35 1.01 13.43 4.13
CA PHE A 35 1.40 12.30 4.97
C PHE A 35 0.67 12.37 6.29
N PHE A 36 -0.06 11.31 6.60
CA PHE A 36 -0.81 11.19 7.83
C PHE A 36 0.14 11.14 9.03
N ARG A 37 -0.06 12.08 9.95
CA ARG A 37 0.60 12.13 11.25
C ARG A 37 -0.44 12.02 12.34
N LYS A 38 -0.37 10.93 13.10
CA LYS A 38 -1.25 10.72 14.23
C LYS A 38 -0.99 11.80 15.28
N LYS A 39 -2.05 12.50 15.73
CA LYS A 39 -1.95 13.61 16.70
C LYS A 39 -2.32 13.24 18.13
N ASN A 40 -2.92 12.07 18.33
CA ASN A 40 -3.41 11.62 19.64
C ASN A 40 -3.00 10.17 19.90
N ARG A 41 -3.16 9.75 21.16
CA ARG A 41 -2.82 8.40 21.61
C ARG A 41 -3.94 7.36 21.40
N LYS A 42 -5.08 7.74 20.80
CA LYS A 42 -6.19 6.80 20.58
C LYS A 42 -5.75 5.71 19.62
N SER A 43 -6.04 4.46 19.94
CA SER A 43 -5.79 3.31 19.09
C SER A 43 -7.00 2.40 19.18
N ILE A 44 -7.09 1.45 18.26
CA ILE A 44 -8.03 0.36 18.36
C ILE A 44 -7.27 -0.95 18.54
N GLN A 45 -7.92 -1.91 19.18
CA GLN A 45 -7.44 -3.27 19.27
C GLN A 45 -8.12 -4.08 18.18
N ILE A 46 -7.35 -4.76 17.35
CA ILE A 46 -7.85 -5.70 16.34
C ILE A 46 -7.21 -7.04 16.62
N PHE A 47 -8.00 -8.03 17.04
CA PHE A 47 -7.49 -9.29 17.58
C PHE A 47 -6.47 -9.02 18.70
N ASP A 48 -5.27 -9.60 18.62
CA ASP A 48 -4.19 -9.43 19.60
C ASP A 48 -3.25 -8.26 19.26
N GLU A 49 -3.55 -7.50 18.21
CA GLU A 49 -2.71 -6.40 17.72
C GLU A 49 -3.31 -5.01 17.97
N LYS A 50 -2.43 -4.04 18.21
CA LYS A 50 -2.80 -2.63 18.38
C LYS A 50 -2.66 -1.89 17.06
N CYS A 51 -3.74 -1.28 16.60
CA CYS A 51 -3.77 -0.51 15.36
C CYS A 51 -3.97 0.98 15.62
N ASP A 52 -3.20 1.81 14.91
CA ASP A 52 -3.18 3.26 15.11
C ASP A 52 -4.43 3.97 14.59
N THR A 53 -5.01 3.47 13.50
CA THR A 53 -6.23 4.01 12.88
C THR A 53 -7.19 2.87 12.56
N PRO A 54 -8.51 3.08 12.63
CA PRO A 54 -9.51 2.07 12.29
C PRO A 54 -9.74 1.94 10.78
N ILE A 55 -8.82 2.40 9.94
CA ILE A 55 -9.01 2.52 8.50
C ILE A 55 -7.85 1.85 7.73
N GLY A 56 -8.19 1.38 6.55
CA GLY A 56 -7.25 1.01 5.52
C GLY A 56 -7.93 0.19 4.42
N PRO A 57 -7.18 -0.22 3.40
CA PRO A 57 -7.78 -0.79 2.20
C PRO A 57 -8.26 -2.23 2.43
N ALA A 58 -9.45 -2.53 1.90
CA ALA A 58 -9.99 -3.88 1.82
C ALA A 58 -9.24 -4.72 0.76
N ALA A 59 -9.41 -6.04 0.83
CA ALA A 59 -8.81 -6.97 -0.12
C ALA A 59 -9.27 -6.66 -1.55
N GLY A 60 -8.33 -6.22 -2.39
CA GLY A 60 -8.69 -5.70 -3.70
C GLY A 60 -7.48 -5.29 -4.54
N PRO A 61 -7.71 -4.67 -5.69
CA PRO A 61 -6.61 -4.27 -6.56
C PRO A 61 -5.56 -3.38 -5.91
N HIS A 62 -5.96 -2.52 -4.97
CA HIS A 62 -5.08 -1.62 -4.26
C HIS A 62 -4.19 -2.31 -3.21
N THR A 63 -4.40 -3.61 -2.94
CA THR A 63 -3.58 -4.38 -1.98
C THR A 63 -2.80 -5.52 -2.64
N GLN A 64 -2.47 -5.36 -3.93
CA GLN A 64 -1.63 -6.29 -4.70
C GLN A 64 -0.16 -5.86 -4.76
N LEU A 65 0.10 -4.60 -5.08
CA LEU A 65 1.47 -4.09 -5.31
C LEU A 65 1.99 -3.32 -4.09
N ALA A 66 3.30 -3.43 -3.85
CA ALA A 66 3.96 -2.81 -2.71
C ALA A 66 3.78 -1.29 -2.69
N GLN A 67 3.89 -0.61 -3.84
CA GLN A 67 3.70 0.84 -3.91
C GLN A 67 2.30 1.27 -3.46
N ASN A 68 1.26 0.48 -3.74
CA ASN A 68 -0.12 0.83 -3.38
C ASN A 68 -0.35 0.68 -1.87
N ILE A 69 0.24 -0.36 -1.27
CA ILE A 69 0.21 -0.55 0.19
C ILE A 69 0.96 0.61 0.87
N ILE A 70 2.11 1.00 0.33
CA ILE A 70 2.91 2.12 0.84
C ILE A 70 2.13 3.44 0.74
N THR A 71 1.52 3.76 -0.40
CA THR A 71 0.76 5.01 -0.54
C THR A 71 -0.43 5.05 0.40
N ALA A 72 -1.18 3.95 0.54
CA ALA A 72 -2.27 3.85 1.51
C ALA A 72 -1.79 4.05 2.95
N TYR A 73 -0.62 3.52 3.32
CA TYR A 73 -0.03 3.74 4.63
C TYR A 73 0.38 5.20 4.86
N LEU A 74 1.02 5.83 3.86
CA LEU A 74 1.46 7.22 3.93
C LEU A 74 0.28 8.16 4.22
N VAL A 75 -0.91 7.87 3.70
CA VAL A 75 -2.12 8.69 3.92
C VAL A 75 -3.02 8.21 5.07
N GLY A 76 -2.55 7.26 5.89
CA GLY A 76 -3.17 6.95 7.19
C GLY A 76 -3.81 5.57 7.32
N GLY A 77 -3.71 4.70 6.30
CA GLY A 77 -4.10 3.29 6.41
C GLY A 77 -3.22 2.55 7.41
N ARG A 78 -3.82 1.82 8.34
CA ARG A 78 -3.11 0.99 9.34
C ARG A 78 -3.63 -0.43 9.45
N PHE A 79 -4.82 -0.70 8.91
CA PHE A 79 -5.36 -2.05 8.77
C PHE A 79 -5.46 -2.41 7.29
N PHE A 80 -4.81 -3.50 6.88
CA PHE A 80 -4.71 -3.88 5.47
C PHE A 80 -5.24 -5.30 5.29
N GLU A 81 -6.24 -5.44 4.43
CA GLU A 81 -6.63 -6.74 3.92
C GLU A 81 -5.92 -6.97 2.59
N LEU A 82 -4.98 -7.91 2.57
CA LEU A 82 -4.22 -8.23 1.36
C LEU A 82 -5.12 -8.91 0.34
N LYS A 83 -4.86 -8.66 -0.95
CA LYS A 83 -5.61 -9.31 -2.03
C LYS A 83 -5.51 -10.83 -1.87
N THR A 84 -6.64 -11.50 -2.08
CA THR A 84 -6.66 -12.96 -2.16
C THR A 84 -5.73 -13.46 -3.25
N VAL A 85 -4.73 -14.23 -2.86
CA VAL A 85 -3.82 -14.94 -3.77
C VAL A 85 -4.39 -16.32 -4.09
N GLN A 86 -4.23 -16.79 -5.33
CA GLN A 86 -4.82 -18.03 -5.81
C GLN A 86 -3.76 -18.94 -6.44
N LYS A 87 -3.94 -20.26 -6.33
CA LYS A 87 -3.08 -21.25 -7.00
C LYS A 87 -3.32 -21.33 -8.50
N LEU A 88 -4.53 -21.02 -8.96
CA LEU A 88 -4.91 -21.03 -10.37
C LEU A 88 -4.85 -19.59 -10.89
N ASP A 89 -3.64 -19.08 -11.07
CA ASP A 89 -3.34 -17.71 -11.50
C ASP A 89 -3.40 -17.51 -13.03
N HIS A 90 -3.64 -18.57 -13.81
CA HIS A 90 -3.78 -18.53 -15.27
C HIS A 90 -5.21 -18.28 -15.76
N LEU A 91 -6.14 -17.95 -14.87
CA LEU A 91 -7.52 -17.66 -15.27
C LEU A 91 -7.58 -16.35 -16.05
N GLN A 92 -7.91 -16.44 -17.34
CA GLN A 92 -8.17 -15.28 -18.18
C GLN A 92 -9.64 -14.89 -18.07
N PHE A 93 -9.88 -13.67 -17.61
CA PHE A 93 -11.21 -13.06 -17.58
C PHE A 93 -11.27 -11.94 -18.62
N GLU A 94 -12.41 -11.79 -19.28
CA GLU A 94 -12.65 -10.62 -20.12
C GLU A 94 -12.62 -9.35 -19.26
N LYS A 95 -11.96 -8.32 -19.79
CA LYS A 95 -11.76 -7.03 -19.13
C LYS A 95 -12.50 -5.93 -19.92
N PRO A 96 -13.19 -4.96 -19.27
CA PRO A 96 -13.39 -4.82 -17.82
C PRO A 96 -14.26 -5.92 -17.21
N CYS A 97 -13.89 -6.38 -16.00
CA CYS A 97 -14.65 -7.37 -15.24
C CYS A 97 -15.45 -6.78 -14.07
N ILE A 98 -15.46 -5.46 -13.91
CA ILE A 98 -16.24 -4.73 -12.90
C ILE A 98 -17.18 -3.77 -13.65
N ASP A 99 -18.46 -3.74 -13.31
CA ASP A 99 -19.43 -2.77 -13.85
C ASP A 99 -19.60 -1.63 -12.83
N ALA A 100 -18.82 -0.55 -13.00
CA ALA A 100 -18.96 0.66 -12.19
C ALA A 100 -20.06 1.54 -12.82
N ARG A 101 -21.24 1.57 -12.18
CA ARG A 101 -22.43 2.26 -12.70
C ARG A 101 -22.46 3.77 -12.47
N ASP A 102 -21.71 4.23 -11.47
CA ASP A 102 -21.63 5.64 -11.05
C ASP A 102 -20.17 6.13 -11.09
N GLU A 103 -19.84 7.19 -10.35
CA GLU A 103 -18.48 7.74 -10.26
C GLU A 103 -17.50 6.72 -9.66
N GLY A 104 -16.75 6.09 -10.55
CA GLY A 104 -15.68 5.17 -10.19
C GLY A 104 -14.74 4.95 -11.37
N TYR A 105 -13.48 4.72 -11.06
CA TYR A 105 -12.58 4.13 -12.06
C TYR A 105 -12.81 2.63 -12.05
N ASN A 106 -13.05 2.08 -13.23
CA ASN A 106 -13.02 0.65 -13.44
C ASN A 106 -11.57 0.17 -13.27
N THR A 107 -11.18 -0.06 -12.02
CA THR A 107 -9.83 -0.50 -11.66
C THR A 107 -9.80 -2.02 -11.80
N GLU A 108 -9.65 -2.44 -13.05
CA GLU A 108 -9.74 -3.81 -13.52
C GLU A 108 -8.56 -4.65 -13.05
N TRP A 109 -8.64 -5.36 -11.92
CA TRP A 109 -7.64 -6.37 -11.60
C TRP A 109 -8.22 -7.57 -10.82
N SER A 110 -8.50 -8.67 -11.54
CA SER A 110 -8.28 -10.01 -10.99
C SER A 110 -6.81 -10.10 -10.53
N THR A 111 -6.46 -11.00 -9.60
CA THR A 111 -5.05 -11.06 -9.20
C THR A 111 -4.21 -11.51 -10.40
N GLU A 112 -3.23 -10.69 -10.80
CA GLU A 112 -2.36 -10.97 -11.96
C GLU A 112 -0.98 -11.47 -11.53
N LEU A 113 -0.77 -11.57 -10.21
CA LEU A 113 0.49 -11.99 -9.64
C LEU A 113 0.41 -13.49 -9.35
N SER A 114 1.48 -14.20 -9.70
CA SER A 114 1.70 -15.55 -9.20
C SER A 114 1.85 -15.53 -7.67
N LEU A 115 1.75 -16.71 -7.04
CA LEU A 115 1.97 -16.83 -5.60
C LEU A 115 3.33 -16.26 -5.15
N GLU A 116 4.38 -16.51 -5.94
CA GLU A 116 5.73 -16.02 -5.65
C GLU A 116 5.81 -14.51 -5.79
N GLN A 117 5.18 -13.94 -6.83
CA GLN A 117 5.15 -12.50 -7.03
C GLN A 117 4.35 -11.78 -5.94
N ALA A 118 3.20 -12.32 -5.54
CA ALA A 118 2.40 -11.73 -4.46
C ALA A 118 3.15 -11.78 -3.13
N TYR A 119 3.80 -12.91 -2.82
CA TYR A 119 4.68 -13.03 -1.65
C TYR A 119 5.79 -11.97 -1.68
N ASP A 120 6.49 -11.82 -2.81
CA ASP A 120 7.56 -10.85 -3.00
C ASP A 120 7.05 -9.40 -2.79
N GLU A 121 5.90 -9.04 -3.35
CA GLU A 121 5.30 -7.72 -3.15
C GLU A 121 4.94 -7.44 -1.68
N TYR A 122 4.40 -8.44 -0.95
CA TYR A 122 4.03 -8.26 0.46
C TYR A 122 5.25 -8.16 1.37
N VAL A 123 6.30 -8.94 1.12
CA VAL A 123 7.58 -8.81 1.84
C VAL A 123 8.22 -7.47 1.56
N LYS A 124 8.27 -7.02 0.30
CA LYS A 124 8.77 -5.67 -0.05
C LYS A 124 8.00 -4.59 0.70
N ALA A 125 6.67 -4.64 0.67
CA ALA A 125 5.83 -3.66 1.35
C ALA A 125 6.14 -3.62 2.84
N TRP A 126 6.18 -4.78 3.50
CA TRP A 126 6.49 -4.87 4.93
C TRP A 126 7.84 -4.24 5.30
N ILE A 127 8.90 -4.56 4.55
CA ILE A 127 10.25 -3.99 4.77
C ILE A 127 10.25 -2.48 4.52
N LEU A 128 9.65 -2.01 3.42
CA LEU A 128 9.63 -0.60 3.06
C LEU A 128 8.79 0.23 4.02
N LEU A 129 7.69 -0.31 4.56
CA LEU A 129 6.90 0.36 5.59
C LEU A 129 7.72 0.56 6.87
N TYR A 130 8.46 -0.47 7.31
CA TYR A 130 9.35 -0.35 8.46
C TYR A 130 10.44 0.72 8.25
N PHE A 131 11.02 0.75 7.04
CA PHE A 131 11.97 1.78 6.63
C PHE A 131 11.35 3.18 6.66
N ILE A 132 10.20 3.38 6.02
CA ILE A 132 9.47 4.67 5.97
C ILE A 132 9.16 5.16 7.38
N GLU A 133 8.66 4.26 8.23
CA GLU A 133 8.32 4.57 9.60
C GLU A 133 9.53 5.05 10.40
N SER A 134 10.67 4.36 10.25
CA SER A 134 11.93 4.66 10.93
C SER A 134 12.57 5.96 10.43
N VAL A 135 12.56 6.19 9.11
CA VAL A 135 13.23 7.35 8.49
C VAL A 135 12.41 8.62 8.63
N PHE A 136 11.08 8.53 8.49
CA PHE A 136 10.21 9.71 8.53
C PHE A 136 9.58 9.94 9.90
N ASN A 137 9.89 9.13 10.92
CA ASN A 137 9.32 9.22 12.28
C ASN A 137 7.79 9.23 12.28
N MET A 138 7.15 8.32 11.53
CA MET A 138 5.69 8.32 11.36
C MET A 138 4.91 7.81 12.57
N ARG A 139 5.59 7.18 13.53
CA ARG A 139 4.99 6.85 14.83
C ARG A 139 4.69 8.11 15.61
N PHE A 140 3.66 8.04 16.43
CA PHE A 140 3.42 9.06 17.44
C PHE A 140 4.65 9.14 18.35
N THR A 141 5.40 10.23 18.26
CA THR A 141 6.43 10.59 19.22
C THR A 141 5.79 11.50 20.25
N ASP A 142 5.93 11.15 21.52
CA ASP A 142 5.68 12.09 22.61
C ASP A 142 6.68 13.23 22.46
N GLN A 143 6.32 14.29 21.71
CA GLN A 143 6.97 15.56 21.92
C GLN A 143 6.59 15.99 23.33
N GLN A 144 7.55 15.79 24.24
CA GLN A 144 7.54 16.34 25.58
C GLN A 144 7.21 17.83 25.47
N SER A 145 6.08 18.18 26.06
CA SER A 145 5.70 19.54 26.46
C SER A 145 6.78 20.20 27.30
#